data_AF-A0A498PPB8-F1
#
_entry.id   AF-A0A498PPB8-F1
#
_cell.length_a   1.000
_cell.length_b   1.000
_cell.length_c   1.000
_cell.angle_alpha   90.00
_cell.angle_beta   90.00
_cell.angle_gamma   90.00
#
_symmetry.space_group_name_H-M   'P 1'
#
loop_
_entity.id
_entity.type
_entity.pdbx_description
1 polymer ?
#
loop_
_entity_poly.entity_id
_entity_poly.type
_entity_poly.pdbx_seq_one_letter_code
_entity_poly.pdbx_strand_id
1 'polypeptide(L)'
;MELRQTDRARDARRGGQRRLGAAEGVLVALRHCSLDEAFTDIVQTAKQHNVAPMELAHGLVAIAENDVTYDVDDAVMAAVSRAWGDLLARSGKDRYGEPAPQSH
;
A
#
# COMPACT_ATOMS: atom_id res chain seq x y z
N MET A 1 -31.03 6.17 17.33
CA MET A 1 -30.19 5.95 16.12
C MET A 1 -28.68 5.93 16.41
N GLU A 2 -28.21 6.40 17.57
CA GLU A 2 -26.76 6.52 17.90
C GLU A 2 -25.97 5.21 17.99
N LEU A 3 -26.60 4.09 18.38
CA LEU A 3 -25.91 2.79 18.49
C LEU A 3 -25.38 2.27 17.13
N ARG A 4 -26.07 2.56 16.02
CA ARG A 4 -25.63 2.16 14.66
C ARG A 4 -24.52 3.05 14.10
N GLN A 5 -24.38 4.27 14.62
CA GLN A 5 -23.38 5.24 14.13
C GLN A 5 -22.01 4.98 14.77
N THR A 6 -21.99 4.59 16.04
CA THR A 6 -20.76 4.22 16.77
C THR A 6 -20.15 2.91 16.29
N ASP A 7 -20.99 1.95 15.89
CA ASP A 7 -20.57 0.66 15.32
C ASP A 7 -19.82 0.84 13.99
N ARG A 8 -20.43 1.58 13.05
CA ARG A 8 -19.80 1.92 11.75
C ARG A 8 -18.46 2.64 11.91
N ALA A 9 -18.36 3.57 12.86
CA ALA A 9 -17.11 4.28 13.11
C ALA A 9 -16.01 3.36 13.65
N ARG A 10 -16.36 2.36 14.46
CA ARG A 10 -15.42 1.34 14.95
C ARG A 10 -14.98 0.41 13.84
N ASP A 11 -15.89 -0.03 12.99
CA ASP A 11 -15.58 -0.87 11.84
C ASP A 11 -14.69 -0.16 10.83
N ALA A 12 -14.96 1.11 10.55
CA ALA A 12 -14.10 1.94 9.71
C ALA A 12 -12.67 2.08 10.28
N ARG A 13 -12.54 2.29 11.60
CA ARG A 13 -11.22 2.33 12.26
C ARG A 13 -10.50 1.00 12.19
N ARG A 14 -11.19 -0.12 12.43
CA ARG A 14 -10.62 -1.47 12.31
C ARG A 14 -10.18 -1.77 10.89
N GLY A 15 -10.99 -1.39 9.91
CA GLY A 15 -10.65 -1.49 8.49
C GLY A 15 -9.42 -0.66 8.13
N GLY A 16 -9.34 0.58 8.62
CA GLY A 16 -8.18 1.45 8.45
C GLY A 16 -6.91 0.88 9.09
N GLN A 17 -7.00 0.38 10.32
CA GLN A 17 -5.87 -0.27 11.00
C GLN A 17 -5.39 -1.52 10.24
N ARG A 18 -6.31 -2.32 9.70
CA ARG A 18 -5.96 -3.49 8.88
C ARG A 18 -5.24 -3.09 7.59
N ARG A 19 -5.73 -2.05 6.89
CA ARG A 19 -5.12 -1.53 5.66
C ARG A 19 -3.73 -0.96 5.93
N LEU A 20 -3.56 -0.21 7.00
CA LEU A 20 -2.27 0.34 7.40
C LEU A 20 -1.27 -0.78 7.72
N GLY A 21 -1.65 -1.77 8.53
CA GLY A 21 -0.77 -2.91 8.84
C GLY A 21 -0.40 -3.74 7.60
N ALA A 22 -1.31 -3.86 6.63
CA ALA A 22 -0.99 -4.50 5.35
C ALA A 22 0.02 -3.68 4.53
N ALA A 23 -0.14 -2.36 4.46
CA ALA A 23 0.79 -1.46 3.79
C ALA A 23 2.20 -1.52 4.43
N GLU A 24 2.28 -1.51 5.75
CA GLU A 24 3.53 -1.70 6.49
C GLU A 24 4.18 -3.04 6.13
N GLY A 25 3.41 -4.13 6.12
CA GLY A 25 3.89 -5.45 5.72
C GLY A 25 4.42 -5.52 4.29
N VAL A 26 3.78 -4.83 3.35
CA VAL A 26 4.28 -4.70 1.96
C VAL A 26 5.65 -4.03 1.95
N LEU A 27 5.84 -2.92 2.66
CA LEU A 27 7.13 -2.23 2.70
C LEU A 27 8.21 -3.05 3.40
N VAL A 28 7.89 -3.72 4.50
CA VAL A 28 8.80 -4.64 5.20
C VAL A 28 9.28 -5.75 4.25
N ALA A 29 8.36 -6.34 3.49
CA ALA A 29 8.70 -7.40 2.54
C ALA A 29 9.58 -6.90 1.37
N LEU A 30 9.35 -5.67 0.89
CA LEU A 30 10.07 -5.10 -0.25
C LEU A 30 11.44 -4.50 0.12
N ARG A 31 11.59 -3.99 1.34
CA ARG A 31 12.77 -3.22 1.78
C ARG A 31 13.56 -3.88 2.90
N HIS A 32 13.03 -4.95 3.49
CA HIS A 32 13.61 -5.60 4.66
C HIS A 32 13.83 -4.64 5.85
N CYS A 33 12.91 -3.69 6.04
CA CYS A 33 12.93 -2.75 7.17
C CYS A 33 12.02 -3.23 8.32
N SER A 34 12.07 -2.53 9.45
CA SER A 34 11.14 -2.75 10.56
C SER A 34 9.74 -2.16 10.27
N LEU A 35 8.73 -2.59 11.04
CA LEU A 35 7.37 -2.02 10.95
C LEU A 35 7.34 -0.53 11.30
N ASP A 36 8.15 -0.09 12.26
CA ASP A 36 8.22 1.33 12.68
C ASP A 36 8.81 2.22 11.58
N GLU A 37 9.85 1.75 10.90
CA GLU A 37 10.43 2.43 9.74
C GLU A 37 9.42 2.47 8.58
N ALA A 38 8.69 1.38 8.34
CA ALA A 38 7.66 1.33 7.30
C ALA A 38 6.53 2.33 7.60
N PHE A 39 6.03 2.37 8.84
CA PHE A 39 5.01 3.33 9.25
C PHE A 39 5.50 4.78 9.10
N THR A 40 6.72 5.06 9.56
CA THR A 40 7.35 6.39 9.44
C THR A 40 7.44 6.81 7.98
N ASP A 41 7.84 5.92 7.08
CA ASP A 41 7.97 6.21 5.65
C ASP A 41 6.62 6.50 4.99
N ILE A 42 5.56 5.76 5.37
CA ILE A 42 4.19 6.04 4.92
C ILE A 42 3.76 7.45 5.35
N VAL A 43 3.95 7.79 6.63
CA VAL A 43 3.55 9.10 7.16
C VAL A 43 4.35 10.24 6.53
N GLN A 44 5.67 10.06 6.34
CA GLN A 44 6.52 11.07 5.73
C GLN A 44 6.17 11.29 4.25
N THR A 45 5.95 10.20 3.50
CA THR A 45 5.54 10.27 2.09
C THR A 45 4.21 10.98 1.94
N ALA A 46 3.23 10.62 2.77
CA ALA A 46 1.92 11.26 2.78
C ALA A 46 2.01 12.77 3.02
N LYS A 47 2.84 13.21 3.97
CA LYS A 47 3.10 14.63 4.25
C LYS A 47 3.77 15.34 3.07
N GLN A 48 4.79 14.74 2.46
CA GLN A 48 5.50 15.34 1.33
C GLN A 48 4.60 15.53 0.10
N HIS A 49 3.62 14.65 -0.07
CA HIS A 49 2.69 14.66 -1.19
C HIS A 49 1.33 15.29 -0.86
N ASN A 50 1.14 15.79 0.36
CA ASN A 50 -0.11 16.38 0.85
C ASN A 50 -1.35 15.46 0.66
N VAL A 51 -1.17 14.16 0.91
CA VAL A 51 -2.25 13.15 0.87
C VAL A 51 -2.49 12.58 2.26
N ALA A 52 -3.67 12.02 2.51
CA ALA A 52 -3.93 11.38 3.79
C ALA A 52 -3.12 10.07 3.91
N PRO A 53 -2.42 9.81 5.04
CA PRO A 53 -1.66 8.56 5.22
C PRO A 53 -2.49 7.29 5.02
N MET A 54 -3.79 7.35 5.35
CA MET A 54 -4.71 6.22 5.18
C MET A 54 -5.05 5.97 3.71
N GLU A 55 -5.23 7.03 2.92
CA GLU A 55 -5.46 6.90 1.47
C GLU A 55 -4.20 6.36 0.78
N LEU A 56 -3.03 6.84 1.20
CA LEU A 56 -1.75 6.32 0.72
C LEU A 56 -1.56 4.84 1.05
N ALA A 57 -1.85 4.42 2.28
CA ALA A 57 -1.80 3.01 2.67
C ALA A 57 -2.79 2.16 1.86
N HIS A 58 -3.98 2.68 1.60
CA HIS A 58 -4.98 2.00 0.77
C HIS A 58 -4.49 1.81 -0.66
N GLY A 59 -4.01 2.89 -1.30
CA GLY A 59 -3.48 2.85 -2.66
C GLY A 59 -2.29 1.91 -2.79
N LEU A 60 -1.36 1.93 -1.84
CA LEU A 60 -0.23 0.99 -1.81
C LEU A 60 -0.68 -0.47 -1.78
N VAL A 61 -1.65 -0.79 -0.92
CA VAL A 61 -2.21 -2.16 -0.83
C VAL A 61 -2.93 -2.54 -2.11
N ALA A 62 -3.75 -1.65 -2.68
CA ALA A 62 -4.47 -1.93 -3.94
C ALA A 62 -3.50 -2.22 -5.10
N ILE A 63 -2.42 -1.45 -5.22
CA ILE A 63 -1.37 -1.68 -6.22
C ILE A 63 -0.67 -3.03 -5.97
N ALA A 64 -0.34 -3.34 -4.71
CA ALA A 64 0.30 -4.61 -4.36
C ALA A 64 -0.62 -5.83 -4.60
N GLU A 65 -1.94 -5.66 -4.41
CA GLU A 65 -2.97 -6.65 -4.72
C GLU A 65 -3.26 -6.74 -6.24
N ASN A 66 -2.68 -5.84 -7.05
CA ASN A 66 -3.00 -5.67 -8.47
C ASN A 66 -4.52 -5.49 -8.71
N ASP A 67 -5.17 -4.75 -7.82
CA ASP A 67 -6.60 -4.45 -7.91
C ASP A 67 -6.84 -3.31 -8.90
N VAL A 68 -7.16 -3.70 -10.14
CA VAL A 68 -7.47 -2.77 -11.25
C VAL A 68 -8.85 -2.10 -11.13
N THR A 69 -9.66 -2.52 -10.14
CA THR A 69 -11.00 -1.96 -9.93
C THR A 69 -11.02 -0.79 -8.95
N TYR A 70 -9.90 -0.59 -8.24
CA TYR A 70 -9.79 0.47 -7.26
C TYR A 70 -9.38 1.80 -7.92
N ASP A 71 -10.30 2.75 -7.91
CA ASP A 71 -10.07 4.13 -8.38
C ASP A 71 -9.22 4.87 -7.35
N VAL A 72 -7.90 4.92 -7.59
CA VAL A 72 -6.95 5.62 -6.73
C VAL A 72 -6.80 7.04 -7.26
N ASP A 73 -6.94 8.04 -6.37
CA ASP A 73 -6.65 9.44 -6.68
C ASP A 73 -5.25 9.61 -7.29
N ASP A 74 -5.14 10.41 -8.36
CA ASP A 74 -3.89 10.65 -9.08
C ASP A 74 -2.75 11.14 -8.18
N ALA A 75 -3.06 11.94 -7.15
CA ALA A 75 -2.05 12.41 -6.18
C ALA A 75 -1.52 11.26 -5.32
N VAL A 76 -2.38 10.32 -4.95
CA VAL A 76 -1.99 9.10 -4.22
C VAL A 76 -1.17 8.19 -5.12
N MET A 77 -1.58 7.99 -6.38
CA MET A 77 -0.81 7.23 -7.37
C MET A 77 0.57 7.83 -7.60
N ALA A 78 0.66 9.15 -7.75
CA ALA A 78 1.92 9.86 -7.92
C ALA A 78 2.81 9.72 -6.68
N ALA A 79 2.24 9.77 -5.47
CA ALA A 79 2.96 9.56 -4.22
C ALA A 79 3.55 8.15 -4.13
N VAL A 80 2.74 7.10 -4.37
CA VAL A 80 3.20 5.70 -4.35
C VAL A 80 4.26 5.45 -5.42
N SER A 81 4.00 5.91 -6.65
CA SER A 81 4.94 5.72 -7.75
C SER A 81 6.28 6.40 -7.48
N ARG A 82 6.26 7.61 -6.90
CA ARG A 82 7.49 8.36 -6.61
C ARG A 82 8.28 7.79 -5.44
N ALA A 83 7.61 7.26 -4.42
CA ALA A 83 8.27 6.72 -3.23
C ALA A 83 8.72 5.26 -3.42
N TRP A 84 7.88 4.42 -4.01
CA TRP A 84 8.07 2.95 -4.00
C TRP A 84 7.87 2.28 -5.37
N GLY A 85 7.69 3.05 -6.45
CA GLY A 85 7.45 2.50 -7.79
C GLY A 85 8.53 1.52 -8.25
N ASP A 86 9.80 1.85 -8.02
CA ASP A 86 10.92 0.96 -8.38
C ASP A 86 10.92 -0.35 -7.58
N LEU A 87 10.55 -0.31 -6.30
CA LEU A 87 10.48 -1.48 -5.43
C LEU A 87 9.35 -2.42 -5.88
N LEU A 88 8.18 -1.85 -6.18
CA LEU A 88 7.03 -2.57 -6.68
C LEU A 88 7.31 -3.19 -8.06
N ALA A 89 7.98 -2.46 -8.95
CA ALA A 89 8.36 -2.95 -10.27
C ALA A 89 9.36 -4.12 -10.22
N ARG A 90 10.32 -4.10 -9.29
CA ARG A 90 11.27 -5.21 -9.08
C ARG A 90 10.57 -6.46 -8.56
N SER A 91 9.72 -6.31 -7.53
CA SER A 91 8.96 -7.43 -6.98
C SER A 91 7.95 -8.03 -7.96
N GLY A 92 7.44 -7.24 -8.90
CA GLY A 92 6.65 -7.76 -10.03
C GLY A 92 7.49 -8.63 -10.97
N LYS A 93 8.70 -8.18 -11.35
CA LYS A 93 9.60 -8.95 -12.23
C LYS A 93 10.02 -10.28 -11.62
N ASP A 94 10.28 -10.33 -10.31
CA ASP A 94 10.65 -11.59 -9.65
C ASP A 94 9.52 -12.63 -9.69
N ARG A 95 8.25 -12.19 -9.74
CA ARG A 95 7.08 -13.09 -9.88
C ARG A 95 6.83 -13.57 -11.32
N TYR A 96 7.37 -12.87 -12.33
CA TYR A 96 7.18 -13.17 -13.76
C TYR A 96 8.51 -13.46 -14.49
N GLY A 97 9.60 -13.61 -13.74
CA GLY A 97 10.98 -13.51 -14.25
C GLY A 97 11.68 -14.83 -14.55
N GLU A 98 10.99 -15.97 -14.50
CA GLU A 98 11.56 -17.22 -15.01
C GLU A 98 11.05 -17.47 -16.44
N PRO A 99 11.84 -17.18 -17.50
CA PRO A 99 11.52 -17.69 -18.81
C PRO A 99 11.58 -19.21 -18.75
N ALA A 100 10.47 -19.86 -19.10
CA ALA A 100 10.38 -21.32 -19.17
C ALA A 100 11.61 -21.87 -19.93
N PRO A 101 12.26 -22.94 -19.43
CA PRO A 101 13.42 -23.52 -20.11
C PRO A 101 12.98 -23.95 -21.51
N GLN A 102 13.52 -23.26 -22.52
CA GLN A 102 13.32 -23.63 -23.92
C GLN A 102 13.97 -25.00 -24.11
N SER A 103 13.12 -26.01 -24.29
CA SER A 103 13.56 -27.37 -24.61
C SER A 103 14.20 -27.33 -26.00
N HIS A 104 15.47 -27.72 -26.04
CA HIS A 104 16.30 -27.78 -27.24
C HIS A 104 16.19 -29.14 -27.92
#